data_AF-A0A4R3KS37-F1
#
_entry.id   AF-A0A4R3KS37-F1
#
_cell.length_a   1.000
_cell.length_b   1.000
_cell.length_c   1.000
_cell.angle_alpha   90.00
_cell.angle_beta   90.00
_cell.angle_gamma   90.00
#
_symmetry.space_group_name_H-M   'P 1'
#
loop_
_entity.id
_entity.type
_entity.pdbx_description
1 polymer ?
#
loop_
_entity_poly.entity_id
_entity_poly.type
_entity_poly.pdbx_seq_one_letter_code
_entity_poly.pdbx_strand_id
1 'polypeptide(L)'
;MEKNNYTFFVTKTPKQNESITIRYTLGEEAKALLLYLTDKIAKDEEFNMDTIILEDEDFEAIFKCKLNDDELFRKIDNITNELMSLDVIKKRGKDTWQCTKMIKSWEYWSRELYVSLDKKFIPYVTFLITEL
;
A
#
# COMPACT_ATOMS: atom_id res chain seq x y z
N MET A 1 -5.07 -10.93 14.73
CA MET A 1 -4.41 -10.64 13.44
C MET A 1 -2.91 -10.85 13.62
N GLU A 2 -2.29 -11.66 12.77
CA GLU A 2 -0.84 -11.94 12.82
C GLU A 2 -0.04 -10.82 12.16
N LYS A 3 1.11 -10.47 12.75
CA LYS A 3 2.03 -9.50 12.16
C LYS A 3 2.85 -10.18 11.07
N ASN A 4 2.59 -9.84 9.82
CA ASN A 4 3.34 -10.33 8.68
C ASN A 4 4.57 -9.45 8.45
N ASN A 5 5.70 -10.08 8.13
CA ASN A 5 6.93 -9.40 7.78
C ASN A 5 7.46 -10.01 6.49
N TYR A 6 7.57 -9.21 5.45
CA TYR A 6 8.27 -9.60 4.23
C TYR A 6 9.61 -8.87 4.18
N THR A 7 10.72 -9.59 4.01
CA THR A 7 12.06 -8.99 3.92
C THR A 7 12.76 -9.46 2.67
N PHE A 8 13.19 -8.51 1.85
CA PHE A 8 14.00 -8.76 0.67
C PHE A 8 15.29 -7.96 0.72
N PHE A 9 16.32 -8.47 0.06
CA PHE A 9 17.65 -7.87 0.05
C PHE A 9 17.85 -7.11 -1.26
N VAL A 10 18.17 -5.82 -1.16
CA VAL A 10 18.46 -4.99 -2.33
C VAL A 10 19.97 -4.94 -2.47
N THR A 11 20.52 -5.76 -3.37
CA THR A 11 21.95 -5.78 -3.66
C THR A 11 22.30 -4.70 -4.69
N LYS A 12 22.77 -3.54 -4.22
CA LYS A 12 23.35 -2.52 -5.13
C LYS A 12 24.84 -2.74 -5.40
N THR A 13 25.60 -3.30 -4.44
CA THR A 13 27.01 -3.73 -4.58
C THR A 13 27.43 -4.69 -3.44
N PRO A 14 28.47 -5.53 -3.60
CA PRO A 14 28.87 -6.56 -2.62
C PRO A 14 29.27 -6.08 -1.21
N LYS A 15 29.45 -4.77 -1.00
CA LYS A 15 29.89 -4.18 0.28
C LYS A 15 28.79 -3.40 1.03
N GLN A 16 27.57 -3.35 0.50
CA GLN A 16 26.43 -2.70 1.14
C GLN A 16 25.26 -3.69 1.21
N ASN A 17 25.18 -4.44 2.30
CA ASN A 17 24.03 -5.29 2.60
C ASN A 17 22.88 -4.39 3.09
N GLU A 18 22.08 -3.90 2.15
CA GLU A 18 20.83 -3.22 2.43
C GLU A 18 19.68 -4.23 2.35
N SER A 19 18.84 -4.25 3.37
CA SER A 19 17.59 -5.02 3.35
C SER A 19 16.41 -4.07 3.49
N ILE A 20 15.34 -4.43 2.79
CA ILE A 20 14.05 -3.76 2.88
C ILE A 20 13.10 -4.75 3.52
N THR A 21 12.54 -4.37 4.67
CA THR A 21 11.50 -5.11 5.36
C THR A 21 10.21 -4.32 5.24
N ILE A 22 9.18 -4.93 4.66
CA ILE A 22 7.82 -4.41 4.70
C ILE A 22 7.10 -5.11 5.85
N ARG A 23 6.62 -4.32 6.80
CA ARG A 23 5.86 -4.82 7.94
C ARG A 23 4.41 -4.42 7.77
N TYR A 24 3.52 -5.38 7.89
CA TYR A 24 2.10 -5.12 7.74
C TYR A 24 1.25 -6.09 8.55
N THR A 25 0.05 -5.66 8.89
CA THR A 25 -1.00 -6.49 9.46
C THR A 25 -2.27 -6.12 8.73
N LEU A 26 -2.56 -6.86 7.65
CA LEU A 26 -3.67 -6.56 6.76
C LEU A 26 -4.64 -7.73 6.75
N GLY A 27 -5.92 -7.42 6.93
CA GLY A 27 -7.03 -8.29 6.58
C GLY A 27 -7.15 -8.47 5.07
N GLU A 28 -7.97 -9.42 4.65
CA GLU A 28 -8.14 -9.78 3.24
C GLU A 28 -8.59 -8.59 2.37
N GLU A 29 -9.50 -7.75 2.88
CA GLU A 29 -9.99 -6.57 2.15
C GLU A 29 -8.91 -5.50 1.99
N ALA A 30 -8.07 -5.31 3.02
CA ALA A 30 -6.95 -4.38 2.95
C ALA A 30 -5.85 -4.89 2.00
N LYS A 31 -5.59 -6.21 1.96
CA LYS A 31 -4.72 -6.80 0.93
C LYS A 31 -5.28 -6.61 -0.47
N ALA A 32 -6.59 -6.79 -0.66
CA ALA A 32 -7.24 -6.60 -1.95
C ALA A 32 -7.10 -5.14 -2.42
N LEU A 33 -7.34 -4.17 -1.53
CA LEU A 33 -7.10 -2.76 -1.83
C LEU A 33 -5.63 -2.48 -2.14
N LEU A 34 -4.68 -3.04 -1.38
CA LEU A 34 -3.24 -2.90 -1.64
C LEU A 34 -2.87 -3.39 -3.03
N LEU A 35 -3.29 -4.61 -3.39
CA LEU A 35 -3.08 -5.19 -4.72
C LEU A 35 -3.67 -4.30 -5.81
N TYR A 36 -4.88 -3.82 -5.61
CA TYR A 36 -5.55 -2.94 -6.56
C TYR A 36 -4.79 -1.62 -6.79
N LEU A 37 -4.36 -0.96 -5.71
CA LEU A 37 -3.54 0.25 -5.80
C LEU A 37 -2.23 -0.02 -6.52
N THR A 38 -1.57 -1.14 -6.21
CA THR A 38 -0.29 -1.50 -6.84
C THR A 38 -0.43 -1.80 -8.33
N ASP A 39 -1.53 -2.44 -8.75
CA ASP A 39 -1.84 -2.70 -10.16
C ASP A 39 -2.15 -1.40 -10.92
N LYS A 40 -2.92 -0.47 -10.33
CA LYS A 40 -3.13 0.87 -10.92
C LYS A 40 -1.80 1.62 -11.12
N ILE A 41 -0.90 1.58 -10.14
CA ILE A 41 0.43 2.21 -10.25
C ILE A 41 1.28 1.56 -11.34
N ALA A 42 1.25 0.22 -11.45
CA ALA A 42 2.06 -0.50 -12.42
C ALA A 42 1.60 -0.28 -13.87
N LYS A 43 0.30 -0.03 -14.08
CA LYS A 43 -0.29 0.25 -15.40
C LYS A 43 -0.15 1.69 -15.85
N ASP A 44 0.09 2.60 -14.91
CA ASP A 44 0.31 4.01 -15.22
C ASP A 44 1.79 4.25 -15.57
N GLU A 45 2.11 4.15 -16.87
CA GLU A 45 3.47 4.33 -17.40
C GLU A 45 4.08 5.71 -17.07
N GLU A 46 3.23 6.71 -16.77
CA GLU A 46 3.61 8.06 -16.37
C GLU A 46 3.03 8.41 -14.99
N PHE A 47 3.09 7.50 -14.01
CA PHE A 47 2.61 7.76 -12.64
C PHE A 47 3.28 9.00 -12.03
N ASN A 48 2.71 10.17 -12.34
CA ASN A 48 3.17 11.52 -12.01
C ASN A 48 2.36 12.08 -10.85
N MET A 49 1.23 11.45 -10.53
CA MET A 49 0.37 11.83 -9.42
C MET A 49 0.67 10.94 -8.22
N ASP A 50 0.98 11.55 -7.10
CA ASP A 50 1.10 10.87 -5.81
C ASP A 50 -0.26 10.52 -5.20
N THR A 51 -1.36 10.71 -5.93
CA THR A 51 -2.72 10.44 -5.47
C THR A 51 -3.42 9.49 -6.44
N ILE A 52 -3.98 8.42 -5.91
CA ILE A 52 -4.86 7.49 -6.63
C ILE A 52 -6.29 7.78 -6.24
N ILE A 53 -7.18 7.85 -7.22
CA ILE A 53 -8.61 8.00 -7.00
C ILE A 53 -9.27 6.64 -7.24
N LEU A 54 -10.10 6.23 -6.28
CA LEU A 54 -10.95 5.05 -6.38
C LEU A 54 -12.42 5.46 -6.39
N GLU A 55 -13.17 4.90 -7.33
CA GLU A 55 -14.58 5.16 -7.56
C GLU A 55 -15.43 3.91 -7.26
N ASP A 56 -16.75 4.01 -7.42
CA ASP A 56 -17.70 2.93 -7.11
C ASP A 56 -17.35 1.58 -7.75
N GLU A 57 -16.96 1.59 -9.01
CA GLU A 57 -16.61 0.40 -9.78
C GLU A 57 -15.38 -0.31 -9.19
N ASP A 58 -14.43 0.47 -8.64
CA ASP A 58 -13.25 -0.06 -7.97
C ASP A 58 -13.64 -0.77 -6.66
N PHE A 59 -14.59 -0.20 -5.90
CA PHE A 59 -15.06 -0.80 -4.65
C PHE A 59 -15.82 -2.09 -4.88
N GLU A 60 -16.63 -2.19 -5.94
CA GLU A 60 -17.29 -3.44 -6.31
C GLU A 60 -16.25 -4.53 -6.68
N ALA A 61 -15.15 -4.16 -7.33
CA ALA A 61 -14.06 -5.08 -7.63
C ALA A 61 -13.32 -5.56 -6.37
N ILE A 62 -13.06 -4.65 -5.42
CA ILE A 62 -12.33 -4.94 -4.17
C ILE A 62 -13.19 -5.77 -3.20
N PHE A 63 -14.44 -5.35 -2.97
CA PHE A 63 -15.33 -5.99 -1.99
C PHE A 63 -16.17 -7.14 -2.58
N LYS A 64 -16.19 -7.29 -3.90
CA LYS A 64 -16.96 -8.30 -4.64
C LYS A 64 -18.46 -8.25 -4.34
N CYS A 65 -18.96 -7.08 -3.95
CA CYS A 65 -20.37 -6.83 -3.69
C CYS A 65 -20.68 -5.33 -3.79
N LYS A 66 -21.96 -5.02 -3.94
CA LYS A 66 -22.46 -3.65 -3.88
C LYS A 66 -22.75 -3.26 -2.44
N LEU A 67 -22.25 -2.10 -2.02
CA LEU A 67 -22.38 -1.58 -0.66
C LEU A 67 -23.20 -0.28 -0.67
N ASN A 68 -24.00 -0.06 0.37
CA ASN A 68 -24.58 1.26 0.62
C ASN A 68 -23.51 2.23 1.15
N ASP A 69 -23.85 3.53 1.23
CA ASP A 69 -22.89 4.59 1.60
C ASP A 69 -22.26 4.36 2.98
N ASP A 70 -23.05 3.95 3.98
CA ASP A 70 -22.58 3.76 5.36
C ASP A 70 -21.65 2.54 5.48
N GLU A 71 -22.01 1.45 4.82
CA GLU A 71 -21.20 0.23 4.79
C GLU A 71 -19.89 0.45 4.04
N LEU A 72 -19.95 1.17 2.91
CA LEU A 72 -18.81 1.52 2.10
C LEU A 72 -17.84 2.41 2.87
N PHE A 73 -18.34 3.47 3.49
CA PHE A 73 -17.53 4.36 4.32
C PHE A 73 -16.83 3.59 5.45
N ARG A 74 -17.57 2.76 6.20
CA ARG A 74 -17.00 1.98 7.31
C ARG A 74 -15.93 1.01 6.82
N LYS A 75 -16.13 0.37 5.67
CA LYS A 75 -15.15 -0.55 5.08
C LYS A 75 -13.91 0.20 4.62
N ILE A 76 -14.07 1.30 3.90
CA ILE A 76 -12.98 2.18 3.46
C ILE A 76 -12.17 2.65 4.66
N ASP A 77 -12.80 3.21 5.69
CA ASP A 77 -12.12 3.71 6.89
C ASP A 77 -11.30 2.60 7.58
N ASN A 78 -11.88 1.40 7.73
CA ASN A 78 -11.15 0.27 8.32
C ASN A 78 -9.93 -0.12 7.48
N ILE A 79 -10.08 -0.35 6.17
CA ILE A 79 -9.00 -0.85 5.33
C ILE A 79 -7.91 0.20 5.07
N THR A 80 -8.26 1.48 4.97
CA THR A 80 -7.26 2.56 4.82
C THR A 80 -6.47 2.75 6.10
N ASN A 81 -7.11 2.64 7.28
CA ASN A 81 -6.42 2.64 8.57
C ASN A 81 -5.46 1.45 8.71
N GLU A 82 -5.84 0.27 8.23
CA GLU A 82 -4.94 -0.88 8.15
C GLU A 82 -3.74 -0.62 7.22
N LEU A 83 -3.96 -0.06 6.04
CA LEU A 83 -2.88 0.27 5.10
C LEU A 83 -1.95 1.39 5.61
N MET A 84 -2.46 2.32 6.42
CA MET A 84 -1.66 3.36 7.08
C MET A 84 -0.67 2.80 8.12
N SER A 85 -0.83 1.53 8.51
CA SER A 85 0.11 0.79 9.36
C SER A 85 1.25 0.13 8.58
N LEU A 86 1.20 0.16 7.24
CA LEU A 86 2.21 -0.42 6.38
C LEU A 86 3.47 0.45 6.38
N ASP A 87 4.52 -0.11 6.98
CA ASP A 87 5.83 0.52 7.08
C ASP A 87 6.84 -0.22 6.22
N VAL A 88 7.58 0.54 5.41
CA VAL A 88 8.78 0.09 4.73
C VAL A 88 9.99 0.51 5.53
N ILE A 89 10.71 -0.48 6.03
CA ILE A 89 11.88 -0.30 6.87
C ILE A 89 13.10 -0.70 6.07
N LYS A 90 13.98 0.26 5.81
CA LYS A 90 15.32 -0.03 5.28
C LYS A 90 16.30 -0.21 6.41
N LYS A 91 17.10 -1.27 6.30
CA LYS A 91 18.19 -1.55 7.21
C LYS A 91 19.51 -1.64 6.47
N ARG A 92 20.57 -1.18 7.12
CA ARG A 92 21.96 -1.41 6.69
C ARG A 92 22.65 -2.17 7.82
N GLY A 93 22.90 -3.46 7.60
CA GLY A 93 23.32 -4.35 8.69
C GLY A 93 22.21 -4.51 9.75
N LYS A 94 22.50 -4.17 11.02
CA LYS A 94 21.53 -4.24 12.12
C LYS A 94 20.75 -2.94 12.34
N ASP A 95 21.21 -1.83 11.75
CA ASP A 95 20.66 -0.51 12.02
C ASP A 95 19.51 -0.16 11.08
N THR A 96 18.43 0.38 11.65
CA THR A 96 17.34 0.98 10.88
C THR A 96 17.80 2.31 10.33
N TRP A 97 17.87 2.41 9.01
CA TRP A 97 18.35 3.59 8.30
C TRP A 97 17.21 4.50 7.87
N GLN A 98 16.06 3.93 7.50
CA GLN A 98 14.91 4.70 7.03
C GLN A 98 13.63 3.92 7.33
N CYS A 99 12.60 4.63 7.82
CA CYS A 99 11.22 4.14 7.85
C CYS A 99 10.39 5.05 6.94
N THR A 100 9.50 4.48 6.13
CA THR A 100 8.65 5.22 5.19
C THR A 100 7.30 4.53 5.13
N LYS A 101 6.23 5.31 5.17
CA LYS A 101 4.86 4.80 5.06
C LYS A 101 4.49 4.60 3.60
N MET A 102 3.55 3.71 3.31
CA MET A 102 2.94 3.65 1.98
C MET A 102 2.01 4.82 1.72
N ILE A 103 1.00 4.98 2.58
CA ILE A 103 -0.02 6.02 2.46
C ILE A 103 0.39 7.18 3.37
N LYS A 104 0.40 8.38 2.80
CA LYS A 104 0.63 9.64 3.50
C LYS A 104 -0.67 10.17 4.10
N SER A 105 -1.75 10.13 3.32
CA SER A 105 -3.08 10.59 3.69
C SER A 105 -4.12 9.91 2.81
N TRP A 106 -5.36 9.88 3.28
CA TRP A 106 -6.51 9.48 2.49
C TRP A 106 -7.70 10.38 2.81
N GLU A 107 -8.56 10.60 1.83
CA GLU A 107 -9.80 11.38 1.98
C GLU A 107 -10.93 10.66 1.23
N TYR A 108 -12.10 10.59 1.84
CA TYR A 108 -13.30 10.01 1.21
C TYR A 108 -14.42 11.03 1.18
N TRP A 109 -14.92 11.32 -0.01
CA TRP A 109 -16.05 12.22 -0.23
C TRP A 109 -16.72 11.90 -1.56
N SER A 110 -18.03 12.12 -1.66
CA SER A 110 -18.78 11.92 -2.91
C SER A 110 -18.61 10.54 -3.56
N ARG A 111 -18.46 9.48 -2.74
CA ARG A 111 -18.20 8.09 -3.19
C ARG A 111 -16.87 7.91 -3.94
N GLU A 112 -15.92 8.81 -3.70
CA GLU A 112 -14.56 8.72 -4.21
C GLU A 112 -13.58 8.64 -3.03
N LEU A 113 -12.64 7.71 -3.11
CA LEU A 113 -11.52 7.61 -2.17
C LEU A 113 -10.25 8.11 -2.84
N TYR A 114 -9.67 9.15 -2.26
CA TYR A 114 -8.40 9.73 -2.64
C TYR A 114 -7.32 9.15 -1.73
N VAL A 115 -6.35 8.43 -2.30
CA VAL A 115 -5.24 7.83 -1.57
C VAL A 115 -3.95 8.49 -1.99
N SER A 116 -3.36 9.29 -1.12
CA SER A 116 -2.06 9.90 -1.36
C SER A 116 -0.93 8.98 -0.89
N LEU A 117 -0.06 8.57 -1.80
CA LEU A 117 1.09 7.73 -1.53
C LEU A 117 2.32 8.56 -1.13
N ASP A 118 3.19 7.99 -0.29
CA ASP A 118 4.51 8.55 -0.08
C ASP A 118 5.36 8.31 -1.33
N LYS A 119 5.88 9.38 -1.94
CA LYS A 119 6.76 9.29 -3.13
C LYS A 119 7.99 8.42 -2.89
N LYS A 120 8.45 8.33 -1.63
CA LYS A 120 9.56 7.45 -1.25
C LYS A 120 9.18 5.97 -1.29
N PHE A 121 7.90 5.64 -1.20
CA PHE A 121 7.37 4.29 -1.26
C PHE A 121 7.16 3.79 -2.70
N ILE A 122 6.80 4.66 -3.65
CA ILE A 122 6.49 4.30 -5.04
C ILE A 122 7.52 3.32 -5.66
N PRO A 123 8.84 3.51 -5.51
CA PRO A 123 9.82 2.56 -6.07
C PRO A 123 9.77 1.13 -5.51
N TYR A 124 9.06 0.90 -4.39
CA TYR A 124 8.90 -0.42 -3.77
C TYR A 124 7.57 -1.09 -4.11
N VAL A 125 6.64 -0.38 -4.75
CA VAL A 125 5.31 -0.88 -5.12
C VAL A 125 5.42 -2.14 -5.99
N THR A 126 6.33 -2.14 -6.96
CA THR A 126 6.54 -3.27 -7.87
C THR A 126 7.06 -4.53 -7.15
N PHE A 127 7.77 -4.39 -6.04
CA PHE A 127 8.24 -5.52 -5.23
C PHE A 127 7.15 -6.12 -4.34
N LEU A 128 6.11 -5.35 -4.01
CA LEU A 128 4.96 -5.84 -3.25
C LEU A 128 4.03 -6.74 -4.07
N ILE A 129 3.87 -6.44 -5.36
CA ILE A 129 2.99 -7.17 -6.28
C ILE A 129 3.41 -8.64 -6.43
N THR A 130 4.70 -8.93 -6.40
CA THR A 130 5.23 -10.28 -6.65
C THR A 130 5.01 -11.27 -5.51
N GLU A 131 4.54 -10.82 -4.34
CA GLU A 131 4.65 -11.56 -3.08
C GLU A 131 3.36 -11.59 -2.23
N LEU A 132 2.29 -10.94 -2.72
CA LEU A 132 0.94 -10.95 -2.12
C LEU A 132 0.02 -11.88 -2.90
#